data_AF-A0A3M7S3L3-F1
#
_entry.id   AF-A0A3M7S3L3-F1
#
_cell.length_a   1.000
_cell.length_b   1.000
_cell.length_c   1.000
_cell.angle_alpha   90.00
_cell.angle_beta   90.00
_cell.angle_gamma   90.00
#
_symmetry.space_group_name_H-M   'P 1'
#
loop_
_entity.id
_entity.type
_entity.pdbx_description
1 polymer ?
#
loop_
_entity_poly.entity_id
_entity_poly.type
_entity_poly.pdbx_seq_one_letter_code
_entity_poly.pdbx_strand_id
1 'polypeptide(L)'
;MDFKKGAMNAVESKFKCQLYACFFHLSQSLYRRVQRSGILKDFALNDKCSYTFKLIQALAFLPVKDVIPEQCPKSFEPILAYFERVYIGKLKLNSKSQRKVAQFPIETWNVFERVIKRLPRTNNNVENWHGRIQADSRYNESYYYAQLQCLTLNLRTVIS
;
A
#
# COMPACT_ATOMS: atom_id res chain seq x y z
N MET A 1 3.17 2.48 -5.02
CA MET A 1 2.19 3.60 -5.03
C MET A 1 1.75 3.96 -3.61
N ASP A 2 1.30 5.20 -3.41
CA ASP A 2 0.64 5.71 -2.20
C ASP A 2 -0.78 5.18 -2.03
N PHE A 3 -1.27 5.05 -0.79
CA PHE A 3 -2.67 4.71 -0.47
C PHE A 3 -3.62 5.91 -0.61
N LYS A 4 -3.73 6.44 -1.83
CA LYS A 4 -4.64 7.54 -2.19
C LYS A 4 -5.60 7.08 -3.28
N LYS A 5 -6.88 6.97 -2.95
CA LYS A 5 -7.90 6.43 -3.86
C LYS A 5 -8.00 7.20 -5.17
N GLY A 6 -7.95 8.54 -5.12
CA GLY A 6 -7.96 9.37 -6.33
C GLY A 6 -6.78 9.09 -7.26
N ALA A 7 -5.57 8.91 -6.70
CA ALA A 7 -4.39 8.61 -7.50
C ALA A 7 -4.47 7.20 -8.13
N MET A 8 -4.89 6.20 -7.36
CA MET A 8 -5.09 4.83 -7.87
C MET A 8 -6.15 4.79 -8.98
N ASN A 9 -7.31 5.42 -8.76
CA ASN A 9 -8.38 5.49 -9.74
C ASN A 9 -7.92 6.19 -11.03
N ALA A 10 -7.12 7.26 -10.92
CA ALA A 10 -6.58 7.96 -12.08
C ALA A 10 -5.66 7.05 -12.92
N VAL A 11 -4.79 6.27 -12.27
CA VAL A 11 -3.92 5.32 -12.98
C VAL A 11 -4.73 4.18 -13.61
N GLU A 12 -5.68 3.58 -12.88
CA GLU A 12 -6.58 2.55 -13.42
C GLU A 12 -7.40 3.05 -14.62
N SER A 13 -7.81 4.33 -14.60
CA SER A 13 -8.58 4.92 -15.71
C SER A 13 -7.77 5.09 -16.99
N LYS A 14 -6.44 5.18 -16.89
CA LYS A 14 -5.54 5.45 -18.01
C LYS A 14 -4.75 4.22 -18.45
N PHE A 15 -4.46 3.31 -17.52
CA PHE A 15 -3.58 2.18 -17.75
C PHE A 15 -4.26 0.88 -17.33
N LYS A 16 -4.26 -0.11 -18.23
CA LYS A 16 -4.65 -1.49 -17.91
C LYS A 16 -3.48 -2.18 -17.22
N CYS A 17 -3.30 -1.91 -15.94
CA CYS A 17 -2.23 -2.50 -15.13
C CYS A 17 -2.74 -2.93 -13.76
N GLN A 18 -2.10 -3.96 -13.19
CA GLN A 18 -2.32 -4.31 -11.79
C GLN A 18 -1.62 -3.28 -10.90
N LEU A 19 -2.41 -2.60 -10.07
CA LEU A 19 -1.87 -1.65 -9.11
C LEU A 19 -1.36 -2.36 -7.86
N TYR A 20 -0.15 -1.96 -7.46
CA TYR A 20 0.44 -2.39 -6.20
C TYR A 20 0.87 -1.16 -5.39
N ALA A 21 0.37 -1.11 -4.16
CA ALA A 21 0.83 -0.16 -3.17
C ALA A 21 2.15 -0.68 -2.55
N CYS A 22 3.00 0.26 -2.15
CA CYS A 22 4.27 -0.12 -1.53
C CYS A 22 4.06 -0.44 -0.05
N PHE A 23 4.76 -1.47 0.46
CA PHE A 23 4.79 -1.80 1.88
C PHE A 23 5.24 -0.63 2.77
N PHE A 24 6.15 0.22 2.28
CA PHE A 24 6.56 1.44 2.97
C PHE A 24 5.37 2.39 3.18
N HIS A 25 4.59 2.67 2.13
CA HIS A 25 3.40 3.51 2.23
C HIS A 25 2.27 2.87 3.04
N LEU A 26 2.21 1.53 3.09
CA LEU A 26 1.28 0.81 3.97
C LEU A 26 1.65 1.11 5.42
N SER A 27 2.92 0.89 5.76
CA SER A 27 3.48 1.17 7.09
C SER A 27 3.27 2.63 7.51
N GLN A 28 3.53 3.58 6.61
CA GLN A 28 3.24 4.98 6.86
C GLN A 28 1.75 5.25 7.08
N SER A 29 0.86 4.64 6.29
CA SER A 29 -0.58 4.84 6.47
C SER A 29 -1.07 4.30 7.80
N LEU A 30 -0.54 3.17 8.29
CA LEU A 30 -0.85 2.63 9.60
C LEU A 30 -0.33 3.56 10.71
N TYR A 31 0.90 4.04 10.57
CA TYR A 31 1.49 4.95 11.56
C TYR A 31 0.72 6.29 11.64
N ARG A 32 0.30 6.85 10.50
CA ARG A 32 -0.58 8.03 10.48
C ARG A 32 -1.90 7.78 11.20
N ARG A 33 -2.44 6.55 11.16
CA ARG A 33 -3.62 6.18 11.96
C ARG A 33 -3.30 6.17 13.45
N VAL A 34 -2.16 5.61 13.88
CA VAL A 34 -1.71 5.66 15.29
C VAL A 34 -1.67 7.10 15.79
N GLN A 35 -1.05 8.00 15.02
CA GLN A 35 -0.95 9.43 15.36
C GLN A 35 -2.32 10.11 15.51
N ARG A 36 -3.27 9.78 14.63
CA ARG A 36 -4.62 10.39 14.62
C ARG A 36 -5.60 9.78 15.62
N SER A 37 -5.32 8.58 16.14
CA SER A 37 -6.20 7.88 17.08
C SER A 37 -5.99 8.29 18.54
N GLY A 38 -5.08 9.23 18.82
CA GLY A 38 -4.78 9.67 20.19
C GLY A 38 -3.93 8.70 21.03
N ILE A 39 -3.64 7.51 20.50
CA ILE A 39 -2.91 6.42 21.19
C ILE A 39 -1.39 6.52 21.04
N LEU A 40 -0.84 7.65 20.57
CA LEU A 40 0.59 7.77 20.26
C LEU A 40 1.47 7.61 21.52
N LYS A 41 1.02 8.15 22.66
CA LYS A 41 1.74 8.01 23.94
C LYS A 41 1.77 6.55 24.39
N ASP A 42 0.63 5.87 24.35
CA ASP A 42 0.53 4.44 24.68
C ASP A 42 1.36 3.60 23.71
N PHE A 43 1.36 3.94 22.42
CA PHE A 43 2.17 3.27 21.41
C PHE A 43 3.68 3.36 21.69
N ALA A 44 4.15 4.50 22.23
CA ALA A 44 5.55 4.72 22.55
C ALA A 44 5.97 4.08 23.89
N LEU A 45 5.05 3.96 24.84
CA LEU A 45 5.33 3.51 26.21
C LEU A 45 4.93 2.04 26.47
N ASN A 46 4.17 1.42 25.57
CA ASN A 46 3.65 0.07 25.72
C ASN A 46 4.14 -0.85 24.58
N ASP A 47 5.02 -1.78 24.93
CA ASP A 47 5.58 -2.77 23.99
C ASP A 47 4.50 -3.61 23.29
N LYS A 48 3.36 -3.84 23.94
CA LYS A 48 2.25 -4.60 23.36
C LYS A 48 1.62 -3.86 22.17
N CYS A 49 1.54 -2.53 22.21
CA CYS A 49 1.03 -1.71 21.11
C CYS A 49 1.99 -1.72 19.91
N SER A 50 3.29 -1.57 20.17
CA SER A 50 4.34 -1.65 19.16
C SER A 50 4.39 -3.04 18.52
N TYR A 51 4.29 -4.10 19.33
CA TYR A 51 4.24 -5.48 18.87
C TYR A 51 3.02 -5.76 17.99
N THR A 52 1.82 -5.37 18.41
CA THR A 52 0.60 -5.53 17.59
C THR A 52 0.70 -4.79 16.26
N PHE A 53 1.29 -3.59 16.24
CA PHE A 53 1.50 -2.87 14.99
C PHE A 53 2.42 -3.62 14.03
N LYS A 54 3.50 -4.22 14.54
CA LYS A 54 4.38 -5.10 13.74
C LYS A 54 3.64 -6.34 13.23
N LEU A 55 2.76 -6.95 14.04
CA LEU A 55 1.92 -8.06 13.60
C LEU A 55 0.99 -7.66 12.45
N ILE A 56 0.36 -6.48 12.53
CA ILE A 56 -0.50 -5.97 11.45
C ILE A 56 0.31 -5.74 10.18
N GLN A 57 1.53 -5.19 10.29
CA GLN A 57 2.44 -5.07 9.14
C GLN A 57 2.82 -6.43 8.56
N ALA A 58 3.05 -7.43 9.41
CA ALA A 58 3.42 -8.79 9.01
C ALA A 58 2.34 -9.46 8.14
N LEU A 59 1.07 -9.08 8.26
CA LEU A 59 -0.01 -9.58 7.41
C LEU A 59 0.25 -9.35 5.91
N ALA A 60 1.02 -8.32 5.53
CA ALA A 60 1.39 -8.10 4.13
C ALA A 60 2.27 -9.24 3.56
N PHE A 61 2.91 -10.01 4.43
CA PHE A 61 3.83 -11.08 4.08
C PHE A 61 3.22 -12.48 4.26
N LEU A 62 1.94 -12.58 4.59
CA LEU A 62 1.25 -13.87 4.65
C LEU A 62 0.60 -14.22 3.30
N PRO A 63 0.45 -15.51 2.97
CA PRO A 63 -0.44 -15.94 1.89
C PRO A 63 -1.83 -15.30 2.07
N VAL A 64 -2.48 -14.88 0.98
CA VAL A 64 -3.78 -14.18 1.03
C VAL A 64 -4.82 -14.95 1.85
N LYS A 65 -4.84 -16.28 1.74
CA LYS A 65 -5.73 -17.17 2.52
C LYS A 65 -5.54 -17.06 4.04
N ASP A 66 -4.33 -16.71 4.49
CA ASP A 66 -3.96 -16.65 5.91
C ASP A 66 -4.06 -15.20 6.45
N VAL A 67 -4.26 -14.21 5.57
CA VAL A 67 -4.47 -12.80 5.95
C VAL A 67 -5.84 -12.59 6.62
N ILE A 68 -6.84 -13.38 6.24
CA ILE A 68 -8.20 -13.32 6.79
C ILE A 68 -8.37 -14.49 7.75
N PRO A 69 -8.03 -14.34 9.05
CA PRO A 69 -8.33 -15.39 10.01
C PRO A 69 -9.85 -15.56 10.14
N GLU A 70 -10.31 -16.80 10.28
CA GLU A 70 -11.72 -17.12 10.54
C GLU A 70 -12.23 -16.46 11.84
N GLN A 71 -11.31 -16.15 12.77
CA GLN A 71 -11.59 -15.52 14.06
C GLN A 71 -10.49 -14.50 14.37
N CYS A 72 -10.76 -13.20 14.17
CA CYS A 72 -9.82 -12.15 14.54
C CYS A 72 -9.91 -11.87 16.05
N PRO A 73 -8.80 -11.88 16.82
CA PRO A 73 -8.83 -11.57 18.24
C PRO A 73 -9.39 -10.16 18.51
N LYS A 74 -10.37 -10.05 19.41
CA LYS A 74 -11.07 -8.80 19.74
C LYS A 74 -10.22 -7.76 20.50
N SER A 75 -9.02 -8.12 20.95
CA SER A 75 -8.15 -7.19 21.68
C SER A 75 -7.27 -6.41 20.69
N PHE A 76 -7.29 -5.08 20.75
CA PHE A 76 -6.69 -4.07 19.83
C PHE A 76 -7.64 -3.39 18.82
N GLU A 77 -8.85 -3.08 19.28
CA GLU A 77 -9.95 -2.45 18.53
C GLU A 77 -9.57 -1.28 17.61
N PRO A 78 -8.83 -0.23 17.98
CA PRO A 78 -8.78 0.98 17.13
C PRO A 78 -7.96 0.82 15.84
N ILE A 79 -6.77 0.20 15.93
CA ILE A 79 -5.90 -0.01 14.76
C ILE A 79 -6.41 -1.20 13.94
N LEU A 80 -6.83 -2.30 14.60
CA LEU A 80 -7.38 -3.46 13.90
C LEU A 80 -8.71 -3.15 13.23
N ALA A 81 -9.62 -2.42 13.87
CA ALA A 81 -10.88 -2.03 13.24
C ALA A 81 -10.65 -1.08 12.07
N TYR A 82 -9.65 -0.20 12.15
CA TYR A 82 -9.22 0.58 10.99
C TYR A 82 -8.67 -0.31 9.88
N PHE A 83 -7.77 -1.23 10.24
CA PHE A 83 -7.12 -2.11 9.29
C PHE A 83 -8.14 -2.99 8.57
N GLU A 84 -9.01 -3.65 9.32
CA GLU A 84 -10.10 -4.46 8.80
C GLU A 84 -11.00 -3.63 7.89
N ARG A 85 -11.45 -2.45 8.31
CA ARG A 85 -12.35 -1.63 7.49
C ARG A 85 -11.71 -1.18 6.17
N VAL A 86 -10.43 -0.83 6.17
CA VAL A 86 -9.76 -0.18 5.03
C VAL A 86 -9.09 -1.17 4.09
N TYR A 87 -8.52 -2.26 4.62
CA TYR A 87 -7.62 -3.16 3.90
C TYR A 87 -8.14 -4.59 3.72
N ILE A 88 -9.03 -5.07 4.60
CA ILE A 88 -9.57 -6.44 4.54
C ILE A 88 -11.03 -6.45 4.08
N GLY A 89 -11.84 -5.53 4.60
CA GLY A 89 -13.30 -5.54 4.50
C GLY A 89 -13.96 -6.17 5.72
N LYS A 90 -14.94 -5.45 6.31
CA LYS A 90 -15.75 -5.97 7.41
C LYS A 90 -16.65 -7.11 6.93
N LEU A 91 -16.86 -8.11 7.78
CA LEU A 91 -17.84 -9.17 7.55
C LEU A 91 -19.24 -8.56 7.39
N LYS A 92 -20.01 -9.04 6.40
CA LYS A 92 -21.39 -8.60 6.21
C LYS A 92 -22.26 -9.13 7.36
N LEU A 93 -23.28 -8.36 7.72
CA LEU A 93 -24.30 -8.81 8.68
C LEU A 93 -24.90 -10.13 8.17
N ASN A 94 -25.03 -11.12 9.06
CA ASN A 94 -25.56 -12.46 8.79
C ASN A 94 -24.76 -13.32 7.79
N SER A 95 -23.48 -13.00 7.53
CA SER A 95 -22.60 -13.87 6.75
C SER A 95 -21.43 -14.36 7.58
N LYS A 96 -21.04 -15.63 7.38
CA LYS A 96 -19.83 -16.21 7.99
C LYS A 96 -18.58 -16.04 7.13
N SER A 97 -18.73 -15.71 5.85
CA SER A 97 -17.63 -15.67 4.88
C SER A 97 -17.62 -14.40 4.01
N GLN A 98 -18.77 -13.79 3.73
CA GLN A 98 -18.82 -12.64 2.84
C GLN A 98 -18.41 -11.35 3.55
N ARG A 99 -17.40 -10.68 3.00
CA ARG A 99 -16.93 -9.38 3.47
C ARG A 99 -17.34 -8.25 2.51
N LYS A 100 -17.46 -7.03 3.04
CA LYS A 100 -17.60 -5.82 2.23
C LYS A 100 -16.29 -5.59 1.47
N VAL A 101 -16.37 -5.02 0.27
CA VAL A 101 -15.17 -4.65 -0.50
C VAL A 101 -14.38 -3.61 0.29
N ALA A 102 -13.10 -3.88 0.50
CA ALA A 102 -12.18 -2.96 1.17
C ALA A 102 -11.89 -1.74 0.28
N GLN A 103 -11.51 -0.62 0.91
CA GLN A 103 -11.10 0.57 0.15
C GLN A 103 -9.83 0.29 -0.69
N PHE A 104 -8.92 -0.49 -0.11
CA PHE A 104 -7.72 -1.01 -0.73
C PHE A 104 -7.70 -2.54 -0.56
N PRO A 105 -8.13 -3.31 -1.58
CA PRO A 105 -8.19 -4.77 -1.53
C PRO A 105 -6.83 -5.42 -1.21
N ILE A 106 -6.85 -6.66 -0.70
CA ILE A 106 -5.65 -7.39 -0.25
C ILE A 106 -4.61 -7.49 -1.36
N GLU A 107 -5.05 -7.71 -2.59
CA GLU A 107 -4.22 -7.81 -3.80
C GLU A 107 -3.44 -6.53 -4.09
N THR A 108 -3.88 -5.39 -3.56
CA THR A 108 -3.21 -4.10 -3.73
C THR A 108 -1.99 -3.97 -2.83
N TRP A 109 -2.03 -4.52 -1.61
CA TRP A 109 -1.02 -4.24 -0.56
C TRP A 109 -0.27 -5.46 -0.06
N ASN A 110 -0.75 -6.67 -0.34
CA ASN A 110 -0.05 -7.90 -0.03
C ASN A 110 1.22 -8.03 -0.91
N VAL A 111 2.32 -8.44 -0.29
CA VAL A 111 3.63 -8.57 -0.93
C VAL A 111 4.17 -10.00 -0.90
N PHE A 112 3.42 -10.97 -0.36
CA PHE A 112 3.86 -12.37 -0.22
C PHE A 112 4.35 -12.97 -1.53
N GLU A 113 3.51 -12.95 -2.57
CA GLU A 113 3.83 -13.46 -3.90
C GLU A 113 5.04 -12.75 -4.52
N ARG A 114 5.17 -11.44 -4.27
CA ARG A 114 6.30 -10.64 -4.78
C ARG A 114 7.61 -11.01 -4.08
N VAL A 115 7.56 -11.28 -2.78
CA VAL A 115 8.71 -11.73 -1.99
C VAL A 115 9.19 -13.10 -2.50
N ILE A 116 8.27 -14.05 -2.69
CA ILE A 116 8.59 -15.37 -3.23
C ILE A 116 9.20 -15.25 -4.63
N LYS A 117 8.62 -14.42 -5.50
CA LYS A 117 9.08 -14.20 -6.88
C LYS A 117 10.28 -13.26 -6.99
N ARG A 118 10.87 -12.81 -5.87
CA ARG A 118 11.97 -11.83 -5.80
C ARG A 118 11.71 -10.53 -6.60
N LEU A 119 10.44 -10.15 -6.72
CA LEU A 119 10.05 -8.91 -7.39
C LEU A 119 10.31 -7.70 -6.48
N PRO A 120 10.55 -6.50 -7.04
CA PRO A 120 10.80 -5.30 -6.25
C PRO A 120 9.70 -5.06 -5.21
N ARG A 121 10.08 -4.95 -3.94
CA ARG A 121 9.18 -4.71 -2.79
C ARG A 121 8.86 -3.23 -2.61
N THR A 122 9.74 -2.38 -3.09
CA THR A 122 9.62 -0.93 -3.02
C THR A 122 9.70 -0.33 -4.42
N ASN A 123 8.99 0.77 -4.59
CA ASN A 123 9.07 1.63 -5.76
C ASN A 123 10.22 2.64 -5.61
N ASN A 124 11.30 2.33 -4.86
CA ASN A 124 12.43 3.24 -4.63
C ASN A 124 12.96 3.84 -5.94
N ASN A 125 13.00 3.06 -7.03
CA ASN A 125 13.46 3.57 -8.33
C ASN A 125 12.49 4.62 -8.90
N VAL A 126 11.18 4.41 -8.74
CA VAL A 126 10.13 5.34 -9.17
C VAL A 126 10.06 6.54 -8.23
N GLU A 127 10.28 6.39 -6.93
CA GLU A 127 10.34 7.49 -5.95
C GLU A 127 11.59 8.35 -6.12
N ASN A 128 12.75 7.73 -6.35
CA ASN A 128 13.98 8.45 -6.71
C ASN A 128 13.82 9.17 -8.04
N TRP A 129 13.15 8.55 -9.02
CA TRP A 129 12.84 9.20 -10.29
C TRP A 129 11.86 10.36 -10.13
N HIS A 130 10.76 10.18 -9.38
CA HIS A 130 9.84 11.27 -9.06
C HIS A 130 10.51 12.38 -8.24
N GLY A 131 11.39 12.04 -7.30
CA GLY A 131 12.15 13.02 -6.51
C GLY A 131 13.11 13.83 -7.39
N ARG A 132 13.76 13.18 -8.36
CA ARG A 132 14.58 13.85 -9.38
C ARG A 132 13.73 14.73 -10.30
N ILE A 133 12.58 14.24 -10.77
CA ILE A 133 11.66 15.02 -11.60
C ILE A 133 11.09 16.22 -10.84
N GLN A 134 10.74 16.06 -9.57
CA GLN A 134 10.19 17.15 -8.76
C GLN A 134 11.27 18.18 -8.39
N ALA A 135 12.54 17.77 -8.36
CA ALA A 135 13.67 18.69 -8.28
C ALA A 135 13.89 19.43 -9.62
N ASP A 136 13.83 18.72 -10.76
CA ASP A 136 14.05 19.26 -12.11
C ASP A 136 12.90 20.14 -12.62
N SER A 137 11.65 19.78 -12.31
CA SER A 137 10.45 20.53 -12.73
C SER A 137 10.35 21.89 -12.05
N ARG A 138 11.13 22.11 -10.98
CA ARG A 138 11.28 23.44 -10.38
C ARG A 138 12.24 24.33 -11.17
N TYR A 139 12.92 23.80 -12.19
CA TYR A 139 14.01 24.48 -12.90
C TYR A 139 13.83 24.67 -14.40
N ASN A 140 13.02 23.88 -15.15
CA ASN A 140 12.69 24.25 -16.55
C ASN A 140 11.58 23.41 -17.21
N GLU A 141 10.74 24.07 -18.02
CA GLU A 141 9.57 23.48 -18.71
C GLU A 141 9.95 22.75 -20.02
N SER A 142 11.11 23.08 -20.61
CA SER A 142 11.58 22.51 -21.89
C SER A 142 12.17 21.09 -21.78
N TYR A 143 12.67 20.69 -20.60
CA TYR A 143 13.29 19.39 -20.38
C TYR A 143 12.28 18.24 -20.21
N TYR A 144 11.06 18.55 -19.77
CA TYR A 144 10.00 17.56 -19.53
C TYR A 144 9.57 16.83 -20.81
N TYR A 145 9.53 17.57 -21.92
CA TYR A 145 9.18 17.01 -23.25
C TYR A 145 10.29 16.12 -23.82
N ALA A 146 11.57 16.45 -23.59
CA ALA A 146 12.69 15.64 -24.04
C ALA A 146 12.78 14.26 -23.32
N GLN A 147 12.42 14.20 -22.03
CA GLN A 147 12.42 12.95 -21.27
C GLN A 147 11.24 12.03 -21.63
N LEU A 148 10.05 12.57 -21.94
CA LEU A 148 8.91 11.78 -22.41
C LEU A 148 9.20 11.09 -23.75
N GLN A 149 9.95 11.75 -24.63
CA GLN A 149 10.37 11.22 -25.93
C GLN A 149 11.40 10.09 -25.80
N CYS A 150 12.29 10.18 -24.80
CA CYS A 150 13.28 9.15 -24.49
C CYS A 150 12.65 7.90 -23.83
N LEU A 151 11.57 8.07 -23.06
CA LEU A 151 10.79 6.96 -22.47
C LEU A 151 9.97 6.18 -23.51
N THR A 152 9.47 6.87 -24.55
CA THR A 152 8.74 6.21 -25.66
C THR A 152 9.67 5.43 -26.58
N LEU A 153 10.93 5.84 -26.72
CA LEU A 153 11.95 5.13 -27.49
C LEU A 153 12.41 3.84 -26.78
N ASN A 154 12.63 3.88 -25.47
CA ASN A 154 13.10 2.71 -24.71
C ASN A 154 12.04 1.60 -24.53
N LEU A 155 10.74 1.92 -24.66
CA LEU A 155 9.67 0.91 -24.64
C LEU A 155 9.57 0.11 -25.96
N ARG A 156 10.17 0.59 -27.07
CA ARG A 156 10.19 -0.12 -28.35
C ARG A 156 11.31 -1.16 -28.44
N THR A 157 12.38 -1.02 -27.66
CA THR A 157 13.54 -1.93 -27.69
C THR A 157 13.41 -3.14 -26.76
N VAL A 158 12.34 -3.21 -25.96
CA VAL A 158 12.08 -4.31 -25.00
C VAL A 158 11.03 -5.30 -25.53
N ILE A 159 10.47 -5.05 -26.73
CA ILE A 159 9.52 -5.96 -27.41
C ILE A 159 10.04 -6.38 -28.80
N SER A 160 11.35 -6.59 -28.91
CA SER A 160 11.98 -7.29 -30.05
C SER A 160 13.05 -8.23 -29.51
#